data_AF-A0A7X7QW56-F1
#
_entry.id   AF-A0A7X7QW56-F1
#
_cell.length_a   1.000
_cell.length_b   1.000
_cell.length_c   1.000
_cell.angle_alpha   90.00
_cell.angle_beta   90.00
_cell.angle_gamma   90.00
#
_symmetry.space_group_name_H-M   'P 1'
#
loop_
_entity.id
_entity.type
_entity.pdbx_description
1 polymer ?
#
loop_
_entity_poly.entity_id
_entity_poly.type
_entity_poly.pdbx_seq_one_letter_code
_entity_poly.pdbx_strand_id
1 'polypeptide(L)' 'MKPGSFFAFIHRIGYINRWGLMRNTSYENLKEHSYDVAVIAQGLALIGNAKFNKNYDVNRITSAAMFHDVNEA' A
#
# COMPACT_ATOMS: atom_id res chain seq x y z
N MET A 1 -19.66 -5.81 7.62
CA MET A 1 -18.59 -6.13 8.59
C MET A 1 -19.18 -6.17 9.99
N LYS A 2 -18.81 -7.16 10.82
CA LYS A 2 -19.15 -7.11 12.25
C LYS A 2 -18.36 -5.95 12.89
N PRO A 3 -18.90 -5.25 13.90
CA PRO A 3 -18.14 -4.27 14.66
C PRO A 3 -16.81 -4.88 15.13
N GLY A 4 -15.70 -4.17 14.92
CA GLY A 4 -14.35 -4.63 15.31
C GLY A 4 -13.63 -5.57 14.32
N SER A 5 -14.26 -6.01 13.22
CA SER A 5 -13.60 -6.95 12.29
C SER A 5 -12.65 -6.29 11.28
N PHE A 6 -12.63 -4.96 11.17
CA PHE A 6 -11.82 -4.23 10.18
C PHE A 6 -10.32 -4.52 10.34
N PHE A 7 -9.77 -4.17 11.50
CA PHE A 7 -8.34 -4.30 11.77
C PHE A 7 -7.89 -5.77 11.77
N ALA A 8 -8.75 -6.68 12.20
CA ALA A 8 -8.50 -8.12 12.09
C ALA A 8 -8.36 -8.58 10.63
N PHE A 9 -9.16 -8.03 9.72
CA PHE A 9 -9.07 -8.32 8.28
C PHE A 9 -7.81 -7.69 7.67
N ILE A 10 -7.56 -6.41 7.92
CA ILE A 10 -6.34 -5.71 7.46
C ILE A 10 -5.08 -6.42 7.94
N HIS A 11 -5.06 -6.97 9.16
CA HIS A 11 -3.89 -7.68 9.65
C HIS A 11 -3.50 -8.90 8.79
N ARG A 12 -4.46 -9.52 8.08
CA ARG A 12 -4.24 -10.73 7.27
C ARG A 12 -3.36 -10.49 6.05
N ILE A 13 -3.30 -9.26 5.54
CA ILE A 13 -2.44 -8.93 4.38
C ILE A 13 -0.96 -9.24 4.66
N GLY A 14 -0.54 -9.26 5.93
CA GLY A 14 0.81 -9.66 6.32
C GLY A 14 1.11 -11.16 6.16
N TYR A 15 0.11 -12.00 5.91
CA TYR A 15 0.27 -13.44 5.67
C TYR A 15 0.26 -13.81 4.18
N ILE A 16 -0.01 -12.85 3.30
CA ILE A 16 -0.11 -13.08 1.85
C ILE A 16 1.24 -12.73 1.24
N ASN A 17 1.98 -13.75 0.79
CA ASN A 17 3.24 -13.56 0.08
C ASN A 17 3.00 -13.31 -1.41
N ARG A 18 3.77 -12.38 -1.96
CA ARG A 18 3.80 -12.08 -3.40
C ARG A 18 4.81 -12.98 -4.11
N TRP A 19 4.75 -12.97 -5.45
CA TRP A 19 5.71 -13.67 -6.31
C TRP A 19 5.74 -15.19 -6.10
N GLY A 20 4.59 -15.80 -5.80
CA GLY A 20 4.48 -17.22 -5.44
C GLY A 20 4.88 -18.24 -6.51
N LEU A 21 5.09 -17.81 -7.76
CA LEU A 21 5.54 -18.67 -8.87
C LEU A 21 7.05 -18.62 -9.10
N MET A 22 7.79 -17.85 -8.31
CA MET A 22 9.23 -17.64 -8.49
C MET A 22 10.01 -17.99 -7.23
N ARG A 23 11.29 -18.36 -7.41
CA ARG A 23 12.22 -18.45 -6.28
C ARG A 23 12.59 -17.04 -5.84
N ASN A 24 12.25 -16.69 -4.61
CA ASN A 24 12.55 -15.39 -4.02
C ASN A 24 13.81 -15.45 -3.15
N THR A 25 14.74 -14.50 -3.34
CA THR A 25 15.90 -14.33 -2.45
C THR A 25 15.48 -13.73 -1.10
N SER A 26 14.46 -12.86 -1.13
CA SER A 26 13.74 -12.36 0.04
C SER A 26 12.25 -12.42 -0.29
N TYR A 27 11.44 -12.94 0.63
CA TYR A 27 10.00 -12.92 0.46
C TYR A 27 9.46 -11.51 0.72
N GLU A 28 8.47 -11.11 -0.07
CA GLU A 28 7.71 -9.88 0.10
C GLU A 28 6.27 -10.28 0.41
N ASN A 29 5.71 -9.75 1.50
CA ASN A 29 4.28 -9.87 1.77
C ASN A 29 3.49 -8.61 1.37
N LEU A 30 2.17 -8.74 1.29
CA LEU A 30 1.29 -7.67 0.83
C LEU A 30 1.32 -6.43 1.74
N LYS A 31 1.62 -6.58 3.04
CA LYS A 31 1.78 -5.45 3.97
C LYS A 31 3.04 -4.63 3.64
N GLU A 32 4.17 -5.30 3.39
CA GLU A 32 5.43 -4.67 3.00
C GLU A 32 5.26 -3.94 1.66
N HIS A 33 4.69 -4.63 0.68
CA HIS A 33 4.39 -4.06 -0.63
C HIS A 33 3.53 -2.80 -0.53
N SER A 34 2.42 -2.87 0.21
CA SER A 34 1.49 -1.74 0.37
C SER A 34 2.14 -0.55 1.08
N TYR A 35 3.03 -0.81 2.03
CA TYR A 35 3.81 0.24 2.70
C TYR A 35 4.74 0.96 1.71
N ASP A 36 5.54 0.20 0.95
CA ASP A 36 6.48 0.79 -0.01
C ASP A 36 5.74 1.58 -1.11
N VAL A 37 4.62 1.05 -1.62
CA VAL A 37 3.76 1.76 -2.58
C VAL A 37 3.23 3.07 -1.98
N ALA A 38 2.81 3.09 -0.71
CA ALA A 38 2.34 4.30 -0.05
C ALA A 38 3.44 5.36 0.09
N VAL A 39 4.66 4.96 0.45
CA VAL A 39 5.82 5.88 0.54
C VAL A 39 6.18 6.43 -0.84
N ILE A 40 6.24 5.58 -1.86
CA ILE A 40 6.56 6.00 -3.24
C ILE A 40 5.49 6.95 -3.77
N ALA A 41 4.20 6.61 -3.63
CA ALA A 41 3.09 7.43 -4.11
C ALA A 41 3.05 8.80 -3.40
N GLN A 42 3.33 8.83 -2.09
CA GLN A 42 3.48 10.08 -1.34
C GLN A 42 4.61 10.95 -1.92
N GLY A 43 5.79 10.36 -2.14
CA GLY A 43 6.94 11.05 -2.71
C GLY A 43 6.65 11.62 -4.10
N LEU A 44 6.02 10.83 -4.97
CA LEU A 44 5.60 11.27 -6.31
C LEU A 44 4.59 12.43 -6.25
N ALA A 45 3.62 12.37 -5.33
CA ALA A 45 2.66 13.45 -5.15
C ALA A 45 3.33 14.75 -4.69
N LEU A 46 4.25 14.66 -3.72
CA LEU A 46 5.04 15.81 -3.24
C LEU A 46 5.90 16.41 -4.34
N ILE A 47 6.61 15.57 -5.11
CA ILE A 47 7.43 16.01 -6.25
C ILE A 47 6.54 16.67 -7.31
N GLY A 48 5.39 16.07 -7.63
CA GLY A 48 4.38 16.63 -8.52
C GLY A 48 4.00 18.07 -8.15
N ASN A 49 3.66 18.28 -6.88
CA ASN A 49 3.26 19.58 -6.38
C ASN A 49 4.45 20.57 -6.38
N ALA A 50 5.63 20.14 -5.94
CA ALA A 50 6.80 21.01 -5.77
C ALA A 50 7.54 21.37 -7.06
N LYS A 51 7.55 20.47 -8.06
CA LYS A 51 8.38 20.62 -9.27
C LYS A 51 7.58 20.76 -10.56
N PHE A 52 6.32 20.33 -10.57
CA PHE A 52 5.52 20.24 -11.79
C PHE A 52 4.20 21.01 -11.71
N ASN A 53 4.08 21.93 -10.75
CA ASN A 53 2.92 22.78 -10.53
C ASN A 53 1.59 21.99 -10.49
N LYS A 54 1.63 20.79 -9.90
CA LYS A 54 0.44 19.97 -9.65
C LYS A 54 -0.25 20.41 -8.35
N ASN A 55 -1.49 19.98 -8.19
CA ASN A 55 -2.29 20.21 -7.00
C ASN A 55 -2.89 18.90 -6.49
N TYR A 56 -2.02 17.92 -6.24
CA TYR A 56 -2.40 16.62 -5.73
C TYR A 56 -2.70 16.68 -4.23
N ASP A 57 -3.76 15.99 -3.81
CA ASP A 57 -4.01 15.69 -2.40
C ASP A 57 -3.12 14.51 -1.97
N VAL A 58 -1.98 14.85 -1.36
CA VAL A 58 -0.98 13.89 -0.92
C VAL A 58 -1.55 12.88 0.08
N ASN A 59 -2.37 13.33 1.04
CA ASN A 59 -2.93 12.47 2.08
C ASN A 59 -3.91 11.46 1.50
N ARG A 60 -4.75 11.90 0.56
CA ARG A 60 -5.66 11.00 -0.16
C ARG A 60 -4.90 9.97 -0.99
N ILE A 61 -3.85 10.38 -1.69
CA ILE A 61 -3.02 9.46 -2.49
C ILE A 61 -2.32 8.43 -1.59
N THR A 62 -1.69 8.86 -0.49
CA THR A 62 -1.02 7.95 0.45
C THR A 62 -2.02 6.97 1.07
N SER A 63 -3.21 7.43 1.45
CA SER A 63 -4.25 6.56 2.03
C SER A 63 -4.76 5.55 1.01
N ALA A 64 -5.00 5.98 -0.24
CA ALA A 64 -5.43 5.08 -1.31
C ALA A 64 -4.35 4.01 -1.59
N ALA A 65 -3.09 4.42 -1.67
CA ALA A 65 -1.95 3.52 -1.87
C ALA A 65 -1.79 2.50 -0.73
N MET A 66 -1.98 2.92 0.53
CA MET A 66 -1.90 2.04 1.69
C MET A 66 -2.95 0.91 1.67
N PHE A 67 -4.11 1.16 1.06
CA PHE A 67 -5.24 0.22 1.07
C PHE A 67 -5.56 -0.40 -0.31
N HIS A 68 -4.76 -0.15 -1.34
CA HIS A 68 -5.11 -0.52 -2.72
C HIS A 68 -5.25 -2.03 -2.94
N ASP A 69 -4.43 -2.85 -2.26
CA ASP A 69 -4.40 -4.32 -2.35
C ASP A 69 -5.09 -5.01 -1.16
N VAL A 70 -5.83 -4.29 -0.32
CA VAL A 70 -6.52 -4.87 0.86
C VAL A 70 -7.58 -5.90 0.49
N ASN A 71 -8.11 -5.82 -0.72
CA ASN A 71 -9.10 -6.78 -1.23
C ASN A 71 -8.54 -8.19 -1.46
N GLU A 72 -7.22 -8.40 -1.38
CA GLU A 72 -6.62 -9.73 -1.45
C GLU A 72 -6.68 -10.51 -0.11
N ALA A 73 -7.04 -9.87 1.01
CA ALA A 73 -7.13 -10.47 2.36
C ALA A 73 -8.33 -11.41 2.62
#